data_AF-A0A3C0HC86-F1
#
_entry.id   AF-A0A3C0HC86-F1
#
_cell.length_a   1.000
_cell.length_b   1.000
_cell.length_c   1.000
_cell.angle_alpha   90.00
_cell.angle_beta   90.00
_cell.angle_gamma   90.00
#
_symmetry.space_group_name_H-M   'P 1'
#
loop_
_entity.id
_entity.type
_entity.pdbx_description
1 polymer ?
#
loop_
_entity_poly.entity_id
_entity_poly.type
_entity_poly.pdbx_seq_one_letter_code
_entity_poly.pdbx_strand_id
1 'polypeptide(L)'
;MDPEPPAELFSIAVPFVMVVLMSTGTMLSIVLLLFLIVASALISGSEVAYFSLSPNNVRELVDEDSVSSLRIIALKEKPRTLLATILIANNFINIAIVVISDSILKSIIGKETLAQIGDWLHGTFLSTLFTTYQLANGFNFLLTVVGVTFILVLFGEVAPKLYANINNLTFAKKASLPLKVLTWIFTPLSRLLVSFSNSIERRLVS
;
A
#
# COMPACT_ATOMS: atom_id res chain seq x y z
N MET A 1 -34.84 -9.65 40.06
CA MET A 1 -33.80 -8.89 39.34
C MET A 1 -33.42 -9.78 38.18
N ASP A 2 -33.87 -9.46 36.98
CA ASP A 2 -33.37 -10.14 35.78
C ASP A 2 -31.87 -9.86 35.68
N PRO A 3 -31.04 -10.88 35.42
CA PRO A 3 -29.61 -10.67 35.25
C PRO A 3 -29.41 -9.77 34.03
N GLU A 4 -28.77 -8.61 34.22
CA GLU A 4 -28.35 -7.76 33.11
C GLU A 4 -27.50 -8.60 32.14
N PRO A 5 -27.72 -8.49 30.82
CA PRO A 5 -26.89 -9.20 29.85
C PRO A 5 -25.43 -8.81 30.08
N PRO A 6 -24.48 -9.76 30.02
CA PRO A 6 -23.09 -9.49 30.33
C PRO A 6 -22.57 -8.36 29.45
N ALA A 7 -22.09 -7.28 30.06
CA ALA A 7 -21.59 -6.08 29.37
C ALA A 7 -20.49 -6.39 28.33
N GLU A 8 -19.79 -7.52 28.49
CA GLU A 8 -18.82 -8.04 27.52
C GLU A 8 -19.44 -8.45 26.17
N LEU A 9 -20.69 -8.96 26.18
CA LEU A 9 -21.39 -9.28 24.94
C LEU A 9 -21.73 -8.00 24.17
N PHE A 10 -22.04 -6.92 24.89
CA PHE A 10 -22.36 -5.62 24.31
C PHE A 10 -21.11 -4.94 23.74
N SER A 11 -19.96 -5.01 24.44
CA SER A 11 -18.70 -4.41 23.96
C SER A 11 -18.15 -5.10 22.70
N ILE A 12 -18.36 -6.41 22.55
CA ILE A 12 -17.99 -7.16 21.34
C ILE A 12 -19.02 -6.98 20.23
N ALA A 13 -20.31 -6.92 20.57
CA ALA A 13 -21.39 -6.78 19.60
C ALA A 13 -21.44 -5.39 18.94
N VAL A 14 -21.14 -4.31 19.67
CA VAL A 14 -21.24 -2.94 19.14
C VAL A 14 -20.33 -2.69 17.92
N PRO A 15 -19.03 -3.03 17.93
CA PRO A 15 -18.17 -2.91 16.74
C PRO A 15 -18.69 -3.76 15.58
N PHE A 16 -19.14 -4.98 15.87
CA PHE A 16 -19.66 -5.89 14.84
C PHE A 16 -20.95 -5.34 14.20
N VAL A 17 -21.89 -4.85 15.01
CA VAL A 17 -23.12 -4.22 14.54
C VAL A 17 -22.82 -2.95 13.75
N MET A 18 -21.88 -2.12 14.21
CA MET A 18 -21.45 -0.93 13.47
C MET A 18 -20.86 -1.29 12.10
N VAL A 19 -20.07 -2.36 12.02
CA VAL A 19 -19.55 -2.87 10.75
C VAL A 19 -20.68 -3.34 9.84
N VAL A 20 -21.65 -4.12 10.36
CA VAL A 20 -22.80 -4.62 9.59
C VAL A 20 -23.68 -3.49 9.05
N LEU A 21 -23.78 -2.38 9.78
CA LEU A 21 -24.54 -1.19 9.37
C LEU A 21 -23.80 -0.31 8.35
N MET A 22 -22.52 -0.59 8.06
CA MET A 22 -21.79 0.18 7.05
C MET A 22 -22.39 0.00 5.66
N SER A 23 -22.30 1.04 4.84
CA SER A 23 -22.68 0.93 3.44
C SER A 23 -21.87 -0.17 2.74
N THR A 24 -22.51 -0.92 1.83
CA THR A 24 -21.85 -1.96 1.04
C THR A 24 -20.62 -1.43 0.29
N GLY A 25 -20.68 -0.15 -0.14
CA GLY A 25 -19.55 0.53 -0.76
C GLY A 25 -18.35 0.65 0.18
N THR A 26 -18.56 1.09 1.42
CA THR A 26 -17.49 1.22 2.40
C THR A 26 -16.89 -0.12 2.79
N MET A 27 -17.72 -1.17 2.94
CA MET A 27 -17.22 -2.53 3.20
C MET A 27 -16.29 -3.02 2.09
N LEU A 28 -16.70 -2.84 0.82
CA LEU A 28 -15.88 -3.20 -0.33
C LEU A 28 -14.57 -2.42 -0.35
N SER A 29 -14.61 -1.11 -0.07
CA SER A 29 -13.42 -0.27 0.03
C SER A 29 -12.45 -0.76 1.11
N ILE A 30 -12.94 -1.21 2.27
CA ILE A 30 -12.10 -1.75 3.35
C ILE A 30 -11.43 -3.05 2.91
N VAL A 31 -12.17 -3.97 2.30
CA VAL A 31 -11.59 -5.23 1.79
C VAL A 31 -10.52 -4.95 0.72
N LEU A 32 -10.81 -4.02 -0.19
CA LEU A 32 -9.86 -3.59 -1.21
C LEU A 32 -8.62 -2.92 -0.59
N LEU A 33 -8.79 -2.08 0.44
CA LEU A 33 -7.69 -1.44 1.16
C LEU A 33 -6.75 -2.49 1.79
N LEU A 34 -7.31 -3.49 2.47
CA LEU A 34 -6.52 -4.57 3.07
C LEU A 34 -5.73 -5.35 2.01
N PHE A 35 -6.38 -5.67 0.89
CA PHE A 35 -5.71 -6.30 -0.25
C PHE A 35 -4.55 -5.43 -0.79
N LEU A 36 -4.77 -4.12 -0.94
CA LEU A 36 -3.76 -3.20 -1.44
C LEU A 36 -2.57 -3.06 -0.49
N ILE A 37 -2.79 -3.04 0.84
CA ILE A 37 -1.70 -3.01 1.83
C ILE A 37 -0.83 -4.27 1.71
N VAL A 38 -1.45 -5.45 1.57
CA VAL A 38 -0.71 -6.70 1.36
C VAL A 38 0.05 -6.67 0.04
N ALA A 39 -0.54 -6.13 -1.03
CA ALA A 39 0.12 -5.97 -2.31
C ALA A 39 1.31 -5.00 -2.23
N SER A 40 1.16 -3.86 -1.55
CA SER A 40 2.23 -2.88 -1.29
C SER A 40 3.39 -3.56 -0.55
N ALA A 41 3.09 -4.28 0.53
CA ALA A 41 4.08 -5.04 1.29
C ALA A 41 4.84 -6.07 0.44
N LEU A 42 4.12 -6.83 -0.39
CA LEU A 42 4.73 -7.80 -1.28
C LEU A 42 5.67 -7.14 -2.29
N ILE A 43 5.26 -6.05 -2.91
CA ILE A 43 6.01 -5.34 -3.95
C ILE A 43 7.26 -4.70 -3.36
N SER A 44 7.09 -4.01 -2.24
CA SER A 44 8.18 -3.34 -1.53
C SER A 44 9.24 -4.33 -1.03
N GLY A 45 8.80 -5.46 -0.44
CA GLY A 45 9.71 -6.53 -0.06
C GLY A 45 10.37 -7.23 -1.26
N SER A 46 9.68 -7.32 -2.41
CA SER A 46 10.23 -7.95 -3.61
C SER A 46 11.45 -7.21 -4.16
N GLU A 47 11.48 -5.88 -4.05
CA GLU A 47 12.65 -5.08 -4.41
C GLU A 47 13.89 -5.60 -3.67
N VAL A 48 13.83 -5.60 -2.34
CA VAL A 48 14.96 -6.00 -1.49
C VAL A 48 15.27 -7.49 -1.68
N ALA A 49 14.26 -8.34 -1.74
CA ALA A 49 14.46 -9.78 -1.92
C ALA A 49 15.23 -10.09 -3.20
N TYR A 50 14.79 -9.60 -4.36
CA TYR A 50 15.38 -9.95 -5.65
C TYR A 50 16.78 -9.38 -5.87
N PHE A 51 16.99 -8.12 -5.43
CA PHE A 51 18.28 -7.44 -5.58
C PHE A 51 19.30 -7.82 -4.51
N SER A 52 18.90 -8.45 -3.39
CA SER A 52 19.85 -8.98 -2.38
C SER A 52 20.22 -10.44 -2.57
N LEU A 53 19.60 -11.19 -3.51
CA LEU A 53 19.97 -12.59 -3.79
C LEU A 53 21.44 -12.71 -4.17
N SER A 54 22.20 -13.47 -3.36
CA SER A 54 23.62 -13.75 -3.58
C SER A 54 23.86 -14.73 -4.75
N PRO A 55 25.08 -14.81 -5.30
CA PRO A 55 25.42 -15.81 -6.32
C PRO A 55 25.15 -17.25 -5.88
N ASN A 56 25.33 -17.57 -4.60
CA ASN A 56 25.03 -18.89 -4.04
C ASN A 56 23.52 -19.18 -4.05
N ASN A 57 22.69 -18.19 -3.71
CA ASN A 57 21.24 -18.36 -3.81
C ASN A 57 20.78 -18.57 -5.26
N VAL A 58 21.44 -17.91 -6.22
CA VAL A 58 21.12 -18.12 -7.64
C VAL A 58 21.50 -19.53 -8.07
N ARG A 59 22.65 -20.06 -7.65
CA ARG A 59 23.04 -21.47 -7.92
C ARG A 59 22.04 -22.45 -7.33
N GLU A 60 21.65 -22.25 -6.06
CA GLU A 60 20.62 -23.06 -5.41
C GLU A 60 19.30 -23.06 -6.18
N LEU A 61 18.86 -21.90 -6.70
CA LEU A 61 17.66 -21.80 -7.53
C LEU A 61 17.79 -22.55 -8.86
N VAL A 62 18.98 -22.56 -9.46
CA VAL A 62 19.25 -23.33 -10.70
C VAL A 62 19.21 -24.83 -10.41
N ASP A 63 19.81 -25.26 -9.30
CA ASP A 63 19.87 -26.69 -8.92
C ASP A 63 18.49 -27.25 -8.53
N GLU A 64 17.63 -26.42 -7.93
CA GLU A 64 16.27 -26.80 -7.53
C GLU A 64 15.31 -27.00 -8.72
N ASP A 65 15.57 -26.36 -9.86
CA ASP A 65 14.81 -26.42 -11.13
C ASP A 65 13.26 -26.34 -10.99
N SER A 66 12.79 -25.61 -9.97
CA SER A 66 11.36 -25.45 -9.72
C SER A 66 10.74 -24.35 -10.59
N VAL A 67 9.42 -24.43 -10.81
CA VAL A 67 8.67 -23.37 -11.53
C VAL A 67 8.86 -21.99 -10.88
N SER A 68 8.96 -21.92 -9.54
CA SER A 68 9.29 -20.67 -8.84
C SER A 68 10.70 -20.18 -9.13
N SER A 69 11.68 -21.09 -9.15
CA SER A 69 13.08 -20.77 -9.40
C SER A 69 13.29 -20.23 -10.80
N LEU A 70 12.69 -20.87 -11.81
CA LEU A 70 12.69 -20.41 -13.20
C LEU A 70 12.07 -19.01 -13.34
N ARG A 71 10.97 -18.72 -12.62
CA ARG A 71 10.39 -17.37 -12.60
C ARG A 71 11.34 -16.33 -12.01
N ILE A 72 12.01 -16.64 -10.90
CA ILE A 72 12.94 -15.72 -10.25
C ILE A 72 14.12 -15.42 -11.17
N ILE A 73 14.69 -16.45 -11.79
CA ILE A 73 15.80 -16.32 -12.75
C ILE A 73 15.38 -15.42 -13.93
N ALA A 74 14.25 -15.73 -14.57
CA ALA A 74 13.75 -14.94 -15.71
C ALA A 74 13.46 -13.47 -15.37
N LEU A 75 13.00 -13.18 -14.15
CA LEU A 75 12.79 -11.81 -13.67
C LEU A 75 14.13 -11.09 -13.45
N LYS A 76 15.12 -11.79 -12.86
CA LYS A 76 16.45 -11.25 -12.55
C LYS A 76 17.30 -10.99 -13.81
N GLU A 77 17.04 -11.68 -14.92
CA GLU A 77 17.69 -11.43 -16.22
C GLU A 77 17.40 -10.02 -16.80
N LYS A 78 16.32 -9.36 -16.37
CA LYS A 78 15.91 -8.03 -16.84
C LYS A 78 15.82 -7.03 -15.68
N PRO A 79 16.93 -6.77 -14.96
CA PRO A 79 16.90 -6.06 -13.69
C PRO A 79 16.40 -4.62 -13.82
N ARG A 80 16.75 -3.91 -14.90
CA ARG A 80 16.26 -2.53 -15.16
C ARG A 80 14.75 -2.48 -15.32
N THR A 81 14.17 -3.39 -16.13
CA THR A 81 12.71 -3.43 -16.35
C THR A 81 11.99 -3.90 -15.09
N LEU A 82 12.54 -4.88 -14.37
CA LEU A 82 11.98 -5.35 -13.10
C LEU A 82 11.92 -4.21 -12.07
N LEU A 83 13.03 -3.50 -11.87
CA LEU A 83 13.10 -2.36 -10.95
C LEU A 83 12.09 -1.28 -11.33
N ALA A 84 12.05 -0.88 -12.61
CA ALA A 84 11.09 0.10 -13.09
C ALA A 84 9.63 -0.34 -12.86
N THR A 85 9.34 -1.63 -13.06
CA THR A 85 8.01 -2.19 -12.79
C THR A 85 7.65 -2.10 -11.31
N ILE A 86 8.55 -2.54 -10.43
CA ILE A 86 8.36 -2.51 -8.97
C ILE A 86 8.11 -1.08 -8.49
N LEU A 87 8.92 -0.12 -8.93
CA LEU A 87 8.78 1.29 -8.54
C LEU A 87 7.44 1.90 -8.99
N ILE A 88 7.06 1.67 -10.25
CA ILE A 88 5.77 2.15 -10.78
C ILE A 88 4.60 1.53 -10.02
N ALA A 89 4.64 0.22 -9.83
CA ALA A 89 3.57 -0.50 -9.14
C ALA A 89 3.44 -0.09 -7.68
N ASN A 90 4.56 0.08 -6.97
CA ASN A 90 4.57 0.53 -5.57
C ASN A 90 3.91 1.91 -5.45
N ASN A 91 4.32 2.85 -6.31
CA ASN A 91 3.76 4.21 -6.31
C ASN A 91 2.28 4.21 -6.66
N PHE A 92 1.87 3.44 -7.68
CA PHE A 92 0.47 3.33 -8.07
C PHE A 92 -0.40 2.80 -6.94
N ILE A 93 0.03 1.72 -6.27
CA ILE A 93 -0.71 1.13 -5.15
C ILE A 93 -0.74 2.07 -3.95
N ASN A 94 0.35 2.77 -3.64
CA ASN A 94 0.39 3.71 -2.53
C ASN A 94 -0.59 4.87 -2.73
N ILE A 95 -0.66 5.41 -3.95
CA ILE A 95 -1.67 6.43 -4.31
C ILE A 95 -3.09 5.86 -4.18
N ALA A 96 -3.33 4.64 -4.68
CA ALA A 96 -4.63 3.99 -4.57
C ALA A 96 -5.06 3.81 -3.11
N ILE A 97 -4.12 3.41 -2.23
CA ILE A 97 -4.35 3.27 -0.78
C ILE A 97 -4.76 4.62 -0.17
N VAL A 98 -4.03 5.71 -0.46
CA VAL A 98 -4.36 7.05 0.07
C VAL A 98 -5.75 7.50 -0.40
N VAL A 99 -6.08 7.33 -1.68
CA VAL A 99 -7.38 7.72 -2.24
C VAL A 99 -8.54 6.91 -1.65
N ILE A 100 -8.39 5.59 -1.54
CA ILE A 100 -9.42 4.72 -0.97
C ILE A 100 -9.59 5.00 0.53
N SER A 101 -8.47 5.22 1.24
CA SER A 101 -8.50 5.54 2.66
C SER A 101 -9.20 6.86 2.94
N ASP A 102 -9.02 7.90 2.12
CA ASP A 102 -9.76 9.16 2.24
C ASP A 102 -11.29 8.94 2.21
N SER A 103 -11.76 8.10 1.28
CA SER A 103 -13.19 7.77 1.17
C SER A 103 -13.69 7.00 2.39
N ILE A 104 -12.91 6.06 2.90
CA ILE A 104 -13.24 5.28 4.11
C ILE A 104 -13.27 6.19 5.35
N LEU A 105 -12.25 7.05 5.53
CA LEU A 105 -12.17 7.96 6.67
C LEU A 105 -13.38 8.90 6.74
N LYS A 106 -13.78 9.49 5.60
CA LYS A 106 -14.99 10.32 5.53
C LYS A 106 -16.25 9.56 5.93
N SER A 107 -16.34 8.27 5.57
CA SER A 107 -17.46 7.41 5.92
C SER A 107 -17.47 6.98 7.39
N ILE A 108 -16.29 6.79 8.01
CA ILE A 108 -16.16 6.33 9.40
C ILE A 108 -16.25 7.49 10.39
N ILE A 109 -15.55 8.59 10.13
CA ILE A 109 -15.55 9.77 11.02
C ILE A 109 -16.92 10.44 10.97
N GLY A 110 -17.58 10.44 9.81
CA GLY A 110 -18.89 11.04 9.64
C GLY A 110 -18.84 12.56 9.46
N LYS A 111 -19.87 13.08 8.78
CA LYS A 111 -19.95 14.51 8.42
C LYS A 111 -20.10 15.41 9.65
N GLU A 112 -20.85 14.95 10.66
CA GLU A 112 -21.12 15.73 11.86
C GLU A 112 -19.87 15.92 12.71
N THR A 113 -19.11 14.85 12.96
CA THR A 113 -17.86 14.92 13.70
C THR A 113 -16.80 15.75 12.97
N LEU A 114 -16.70 15.61 11.64
CA LEU A 114 -15.81 16.47 10.84
C LEU A 114 -16.22 17.95 10.92
N ALA A 115 -17.52 18.26 10.89
CA ALA A 115 -18.00 19.62 11.05
C ALA A 115 -17.68 20.18 12.43
N GLN A 116 -17.87 19.40 13.51
CA GLN A 116 -17.53 19.80 14.88
C GLN A 116 -16.02 20.11 15.02
N ILE A 117 -15.16 19.29 14.42
CA ILE A 117 -13.71 19.55 14.38
C ILE A 117 -13.43 20.83 13.59
N GLY A 118 -14.09 21.02 12.45
CA GLY A 118 -13.99 22.24 11.64
C GLY A 118 -14.39 23.49 12.43
N ASP A 119 -15.48 23.42 13.19
CA ASP A 119 -15.99 24.52 14.01
C ASP A 119 -15.04 24.84 15.17
N TRP A 120 -14.50 23.82 15.83
CA TRP A 120 -13.48 24.00 16.87
C TRP A 120 -12.21 24.69 16.34
N LEU A 121 -11.72 24.24 15.17
CA LEU A 121 -10.57 24.86 14.50
C LEU A 121 -10.86 26.30 14.09
N HIS A 122 -12.05 26.54 13.54
CA HIS A 122 -12.50 27.85 13.11
C HIS A 122 -12.53 28.83 14.28
N GLY A 123 -13.18 28.47 15.38
CA GLY A 123 -13.40 29.33 16.55
C GLY A 123 -12.13 29.66 17.35
N THR A 124 -11.04 28.90 17.19
CA THR A 124 -9.83 29.08 18.00
C THR A 124 -8.90 30.18 17.46
N PHE A 125 -8.67 30.23 16.14
CA PHE A 125 -7.71 31.17 15.55
C PHE A 125 -7.87 31.39 14.04
N LEU A 126 -8.52 30.45 13.33
CA LEU A 126 -8.50 30.38 11.86
C LEU A 126 -9.73 31.02 11.18
N SER A 127 -10.66 31.59 11.96
CA SER A 127 -11.97 32.08 11.50
C SER A 127 -11.92 33.14 10.41
N THR A 128 -10.87 33.97 10.39
CA THR A 128 -10.75 35.08 9.44
C THR A 128 -10.18 34.64 8.08
N LEU A 129 -9.52 33.47 8.02
CA LEU A 129 -8.80 33.01 6.84
C LEU A 129 -9.47 31.81 6.15
N PHE A 130 -10.23 31.01 6.89
CA PHE A 130 -10.79 29.76 6.39
C PHE A 130 -12.22 29.55 6.89
N THR A 131 -13.04 28.89 6.07
CA THR A 131 -14.39 28.48 6.48
C THR A 131 -14.36 27.17 7.27
N THR A 132 -15.38 26.91 8.11
CA THR A 132 -15.56 25.61 8.80
C THR A 132 -15.40 24.43 7.83
N TYR A 133 -16.01 24.50 6.65
CA TYR A 133 -15.98 23.42 5.67
C TYR A 133 -14.56 23.16 5.13
N GLN A 134 -13.79 24.23 4.88
CA GLN A 134 -12.39 24.11 4.44
C GLN A 134 -11.52 23.51 5.54
N LEU A 135 -11.72 23.90 6.79
CA LEU A 135 -10.96 23.37 7.93
C LEU A 135 -11.30 21.90 8.21
N ALA A 136 -12.58 21.52 8.15
CA ALA A 136 -13.01 20.13 8.30
C ALA A 136 -12.38 19.22 7.23
N ASN A 137 -12.45 19.63 5.96
CA ASN A 137 -11.84 18.86 4.87
C ASN A 137 -10.32 18.87 4.92
N GLY A 138 -9.70 19.99 5.31
CA GLY A 138 -8.26 20.10 5.49
C GLY A 138 -7.76 19.17 6.58
N PHE A 139 -8.48 19.08 7.70
CA PHE A 139 -8.19 18.13 8.77
C PHE A 139 -8.27 16.68 8.27
N ASN A 140 -9.36 16.31 7.58
CA ASN A 140 -9.50 14.95 7.02
C ASN A 140 -8.38 14.63 6.02
N PHE A 141 -8.02 15.59 5.16
CA PHE A 141 -6.91 15.45 4.22
C PHE A 141 -5.58 15.24 4.95
N LEU A 142 -5.27 16.02 5.99
CA LEU A 142 -4.06 15.86 6.78
C LEU A 142 -4.03 14.51 7.51
N LEU A 143 -5.15 14.11 8.10
CA LEU A 143 -5.26 12.80 8.75
C LEU A 143 -5.01 11.67 7.76
N THR A 144 -5.57 11.78 6.56
CA THR A 144 -5.34 10.80 5.50
C THR A 144 -3.87 10.81 5.07
N VAL A 145 -3.34 11.96 4.65
CA VAL A 145 -1.98 12.02 4.09
C VAL A 145 -0.93 11.67 5.13
N VAL A 146 -1.02 12.18 6.36
CA VAL A 146 -0.01 11.90 7.39
C VAL A 146 -0.26 10.54 8.04
N GLY A 147 -1.48 10.29 8.50
CA GLY A 147 -1.82 9.08 9.25
C GLY A 147 -1.77 7.81 8.39
N VAL A 148 -2.43 7.83 7.22
CA VAL A 148 -2.45 6.66 6.33
C VAL A 148 -1.07 6.41 5.75
N THR A 149 -0.34 7.45 5.32
CA THR A 149 1.01 7.26 4.80
C THR A 149 1.97 6.74 5.87
N PHE A 150 1.84 7.17 7.13
CA PHE A 150 2.63 6.60 8.21
C PHE A 150 2.39 5.09 8.36
N ILE A 151 1.13 4.66 8.39
CA ILE A 151 0.77 3.23 8.46
C ILE A 151 1.28 2.47 7.22
N LEU A 152 1.11 3.05 6.04
CA LEU A 152 1.56 2.47 4.79
C LEU A 152 3.09 2.34 4.74
N VAL A 153 3.84 3.37 5.14
CA VAL A 153 5.30 3.31 5.16
C VAL A 153 5.76 2.27 6.17
N LEU A 154 5.13 2.20 7.34
CA LEU A 154 5.51 1.24 8.37
C LEU A 154 5.26 -0.21 7.92
N PHE A 155 4.04 -0.53 7.50
CA PHE A 155 3.60 -1.91 7.24
C PHE A 155 3.65 -2.33 5.78
N GLY A 156 3.44 -1.41 4.84
CA GLY A 156 3.50 -1.63 3.39
C GLY A 156 4.90 -1.50 2.82
N GLU A 157 5.83 -0.82 3.51
CA GLU A 157 7.15 -0.56 2.97
C GLU A 157 8.32 -1.02 3.87
N VAL A 158 8.49 -0.41 5.04
CA VAL A 158 9.68 -0.60 5.88
C VAL A 158 9.74 -2.02 6.47
N ALA A 159 8.67 -2.49 7.11
CA ALA A 159 8.67 -3.82 7.73
C ALA A 159 8.82 -4.97 6.70
N PRO A 160 8.13 -4.96 5.54
CA PRO A 160 8.33 -5.98 4.50
C PRO A 160 9.74 -5.97 3.91
N LYS A 161 10.32 -4.79 3.68
CA LYS A 161 11.71 -4.65 3.22
C LYS A 161 12.70 -5.25 4.22
N LEU A 162 12.52 -4.99 5.51
CA LEU A 162 13.36 -5.56 6.55
C LEU A 162 13.25 -7.09 6.60
N TYR A 163 12.02 -7.63 6.55
CA TYR A 163 11.80 -9.07 6.52
C TYR A 163 12.41 -9.73 5.27
N ALA A 164 12.24 -9.10 4.11
CA ALA A 164 12.80 -9.56 2.84
C ALA A 164 14.34 -9.52 2.83
N ASN A 165 14.97 -8.58 3.54
CA ASN A 165 16.42 -8.54 3.65
C ASN A 165 16.99 -9.76 4.41
N ILE A 166 16.29 -10.19 5.48
CA ILE A 166 16.71 -11.32 6.31
C ILE A 166 16.43 -12.65 5.60
N ASN A 167 15.29 -12.78 4.93
CA ASN A 167 14.82 -14.04 4.32
C ASN A 167 14.57 -13.89 2.80
N ASN A 168 15.56 -13.36 2.09
CA ASN A 168 15.44 -12.96 0.68
C ASN A 168 15.02 -14.09 -0.26
N LEU A 169 15.59 -15.29 -0.13
CA LEU A 169 15.30 -16.43 -0.99
C LEU A 169 13.85 -16.90 -0.83
N THR A 170 13.41 -17.12 0.40
CA THR A 170 12.04 -17.54 0.70
C THR A 170 11.04 -16.48 0.27
N PHE A 171 11.36 -15.20 0.50
CA PHE A 171 10.51 -14.10 0.07
C PHE A 171 10.38 -14.06 -1.45
N ALA A 172 11.49 -14.14 -2.18
CA ALA A 172 11.51 -14.18 -3.65
C ALA A 172 10.69 -15.37 -4.19
N LYS A 173 10.79 -16.56 -3.57
CA LYS A 173 9.96 -17.72 -3.94
C LYS A 173 8.47 -17.45 -3.78
N LYS A 174 8.04 -16.91 -2.63
CA LYS A 174 6.64 -16.56 -2.34
C LYS A 174 6.12 -15.45 -3.28
N ALA A 175 6.95 -14.45 -3.56
CA ALA A 175 6.61 -13.32 -4.42
C ALA A 175 6.67 -13.64 -5.93
N SER A 176 7.28 -14.77 -6.33
CA SER A 176 7.55 -15.09 -7.73
C SER A 176 6.32 -15.11 -8.65
N LEU A 177 5.17 -15.57 -8.15
CA LEU A 177 3.94 -15.59 -8.93
C LEU A 177 3.26 -14.22 -8.96
N PRO A 178 2.96 -13.56 -7.81
CA PRO A 178 2.37 -12.22 -7.82
C PRO A 178 3.21 -11.21 -8.61
N LEU A 179 4.54 -11.27 -8.49
CA LEU A 179 5.44 -10.38 -9.19
C LEU A 179 5.48 -10.65 -10.70
N LYS A 180 5.32 -11.91 -11.14
CA LYS A 180 5.18 -12.24 -12.57
C LYS A 180 3.91 -11.63 -13.17
N VAL A 181 2.79 -11.70 -12.44
CA VAL A 181 1.53 -11.07 -12.88
C VAL A 181 1.69 -9.56 -12.93
N LEU A 182 2.27 -8.97 -11.89
CA LEU A 182 2.50 -7.52 -11.81
C LEU A 182 3.41 -7.02 -12.94
N THR A 183 4.53 -7.72 -13.17
CA THR A 183 5.42 -7.41 -14.29
C THR A 183 4.70 -7.52 -15.62
N TRP A 184 3.88 -8.53 -15.85
CA TRP A 184 3.08 -8.61 -17.07
C TRP A 184 2.15 -7.40 -17.26
N ILE A 185 1.48 -6.94 -16.21
CA ILE A 185 0.57 -5.78 -16.24
C ILE A 185 1.33 -4.47 -16.51
N PHE A 186 2.43 -4.22 -15.80
CA PHE A 186 3.12 -2.92 -15.79
C PHE A 186 4.26 -2.81 -16.81
N THR A 187 4.73 -3.93 -17.39
CA THR A 187 5.76 -3.96 -18.44
C THR A 187 5.56 -2.96 -19.58
N PRO A 188 4.36 -2.75 -20.18
CA PRO A 188 4.21 -1.76 -21.26
C PRO A 188 4.64 -0.36 -20.81
N LEU A 189 4.25 0.04 -19.60
CA LEU A 189 4.60 1.34 -19.01
C LEU A 189 6.07 1.39 -18.59
N SER A 190 6.59 0.31 -18.01
CA SER A 190 8.00 0.23 -17.59
C SER A 190 8.97 0.27 -18.78
N ARG A 191 8.64 -0.39 -19.90
CA ARG A 191 9.45 -0.33 -21.13
C ARG A 191 9.48 1.08 -21.72
N LEU A 192 8.34 1.77 -21.72
CA LEU A 192 8.25 3.16 -22.12
C LEU A 192 9.20 4.01 -21.27
N LEU A 193 9.14 3.90 -19.94
CA LEU A 193 9.99 4.67 -19.03
C LEU A 193 11.48 4.38 -19.24
N VAL A 194 11.86 3.11 -19.39
CA VAL A 194 13.26 2.73 -19.67
C VAL A 194 13.73 3.28 -21.03
N SER A 195 12.86 3.29 -22.05
CA SER A 195 13.17 3.87 -23.36
C SER A 195 13.40 5.39 -23.29
N PHE A 196 12.56 6.11 -22.56
CA PHE A 196 12.76 7.54 -22.30
C PHE A 196 14.06 7.80 -21.56
N SER A 197 14.35 7.03 -20.51
CA SER A 197 15.61 7.13 -19.76
C SER A 197 16.82 6.96 -20.67
N ASN A 198 16.84 5.90 -21.49
CA ASN A 198 17.94 5.65 -22.42
C ASN A 198 18.08 6.76 -23.49
N SER A 199 16.97 7.39 -23.88
CA SER A 199 16.98 8.49 -24.86
C SER A 199 17.60 9.76 -24.29
N ILE A 200 17.38 10.04 -23.00
CA ILE A 200 18.01 11.16 -22.29
C ILE A 200 19.49 10.87 -22.06
N GLU A 201 19.83 9.66 -21.61
CA GLU A 201 21.21 9.23 -21.37
C GLU A 201 22.08 9.42 -22.64
N ARG A 202 21.55 9.04 -23.80
CA ARG A 202 22.24 9.27 -25.10
C ARG A 202 22.48 10.72 -25.44
N ARG A 203 21.65 11.66 -24.96
CA ARG A 203 21.78 13.11 -25.21
C ARG A 203 22.70 13.81 -24.21
N LEU A 204 22.92 13.23 -23.04
CA LEU A 204 23.80 13.80 -22.00
C LEU A 204 25.25 13.38 -22.19
N VAL A 205 25.48 12.24 -22.83
CA VAL A 205 26.82 11.72 -23.13
C VAL A 205 27.33 12.19 -24.52
N SER A 206 26.47 12.81 -25.33
CA SER A 206 26.79 13.45 -26.61
C SER A 206 27.08 14.93 -26.46
#